data_AF-A0A926H5E9-F1
#
_entry.id   AF-A0A926H5E9-F1
#
_cell.length_a   1.000
_cell.length_b   1.000
_cell.length_c   1.000
_cell.angle_alpha   90.00
_cell.angle_beta   90.00
_cell.angle_gamma   90.00
#
_symmetry.space_group_name_H-M   'P 1'
#
loop_
_entity.id
_entity.type
_entity.pdbx_description
1 polymer ?
#
loop_
_entity_poly.entity_id
_entity_poly.type
_entity_poly.pdbx_seq_one_letter_code
_entity_poly.pdbx_strand_id
1 'polypeptide(L)'
;VANASYAKQPLKNPVNDGLAVKERLEKLGFTVTMRENQTRKELRKSVDAFTASLTDKSVSLFFYAGHGLMVNGINYVQPVDADPSSEADVEFDCFPLRHLIARMEETNPGGSNLVFWDACRNNPYRSWYRGTGGPVYAANNPPVGTIIVYATEPNKLSVDGNGRNGLFTSELIKHIDTPNQDITELVNKIDQGLEERGFKQPPYIEGRLRGRFMFNVTTK
;
A
#
# COMPACT_ATOMS: atom_id res chain seq x y z
N VAL A 1 2.71 7.57 3.21
CA VAL A 1 3.87 7.32 4.11
C VAL A 1 4.98 6.69 3.29
N ALA A 2 6.21 7.19 3.43
CA ALA A 2 7.37 6.73 2.67
C ALA A 2 8.55 6.45 3.61
N ASN A 3 8.86 5.18 3.87
CA ASN A 3 9.94 4.80 4.77
C ASN A 3 11.12 4.23 3.97
N ALA A 4 12.26 4.91 4.03
CA ALA A 4 13.46 4.59 3.25
C ALA A 4 14.72 4.43 4.11
N SER A 5 14.86 5.23 5.17
CA SER A 5 16.12 5.38 5.94
C SER A 5 16.25 4.36 7.06
N TYR A 6 16.06 3.07 6.76
CA TYR A 6 16.28 1.99 7.74
C TYR A 6 17.76 1.82 8.05
N ALA A 7 18.09 1.52 9.31
CA ALA A 7 19.48 1.40 9.75
C ALA A 7 20.26 0.28 9.03
N LYS A 8 19.61 -0.87 8.77
CA LYS A 8 20.28 -2.05 8.17
C LYS A 8 20.08 -2.20 6.66
N GLN A 9 18.88 -1.87 6.15
CA GLN A 9 18.51 -2.10 4.75
C GLN A 9 17.80 -0.87 4.20
N PRO A 10 18.51 0.24 3.98
CA PRO A 10 17.90 1.45 3.44
C PRO A 10 17.39 1.20 2.01
N LEU A 11 16.25 1.80 1.68
CA LEU A 11 15.64 1.74 0.36
C LEU A 11 15.86 3.06 -0.37
N LYS A 12 16.05 3.02 -1.69
CA LYS A 12 16.38 4.23 -2.48
C LYS A 12 15.15 5.01 -2.93
N ASN A 13 14.06 4.30 -3.24
CA ASN A 13 12.93 4.85 -3.99
C ASN A 13 11.73 5.34 -3.15
N PRO A 14 11.43 4.85 -1.92
CA PRO A 14 10.16 5.17 -1.27
C PRO A 14 9.83 6.66 -1.11
N VAL A 15 10.84 7.50 -0.84
CA VAL A 15 10.63 8.96 -0.74
C VAL A 15 10.26 9.56 -2.09
N ASN A 16 10.94 9.15 -3.18
CA ASN A 16 10.59 9.57 -4.53
C ASN A 16 9.18 9.09 -4.92
N ASP A 17 8.85 7.86 -4.55
CA ASP A 17 7.54 7.27 -4.83
C ASP A 17 6.42 8.06 -4.15
N GLY A 18 6.59 8.34 -2.85
CA GLY A 18 5.65 9.15 -2.08
C GLY A 18 5.49 10.56 -2.65
N LEU A 19 6.57 11.20 -3.08
CA LEU A 19 6.54 12.54 -3.70
C LEU A 19 5.79 12.51 -5.05
N ALA A 20 6.06 11.51 -5.89
CA ALA A 20 5.44 11.39 -7.20
C ALA A 20 3.92 11.13 -7.09
N VAL A 21 3.52 10.25 -6.16
CA VAL A 21 2.11 9.96 -5.90
C VAL A 21 1.41 11.17 -5.27
N LYS A 22 2.07 11.88 -4.33
CA LYS A 22 1.55 13.12 -3.77
C LYS A 22 1.22 14.13 -4.87
N GLU A 23 2.16 14.41 -5.77
CA GLU A 23 1.98 15.40 -6.84
C GLU A 23 0.80 15.04 -7.74
N ARG A 24 0.64 13.76 -8.08
CA ARG A 24 -0.49 13.29 -8.90
C ARG A 24 -1.82 13.42 -8.18
N LEU A 25 -1.89 13.00 -6.91
CA LEU A 25 -3.12 13.08 -6.11
C LEU A 25 -3.55 14.53 -5.88
N GLU A 26 -2.62 15.44 -5.59
CA GLU A 26 -2.92 16.87 -5.44
C GLU A 26 -3.49 17.47 -6.73
N LYS A 27 -2.96 17.10 -7.90
CA LYS A 27 -3.52 17.49 -9.21
C LYS A 27 -4.93 16.94 -9.45
N LEU A 28 -5.27 15.82 -8.84
CA LEU A 28 -6.59 15.18 -8.89
C LEU A 28 -7.55 15.69 -7.80
N GLY A 29 -7.16 16.72 -7.04
CA GLY A 29 -8.01 17.37 -6.04
C GLY A 29 -7.98 16.75 -4.65
N PHE A 30 -7.08 15.80 -4.38
CA PHE A 30 -6.88 15.30 -3.03
C PHE A 30 -6.13 16.31 -2.16
N THR A 31 -6.50 16.40 -0.88
CA THR A 31 -5.66 17.02 0.15
C THR A 31 -4.69 15.98 0.69
N VAL A 32 -3.38 16.16 0.46
CA VAL A 32 -2.38 15.12 0.76
C VAL A 32 -1.45 15.54 1.90
N THR A 33 -1.35 14.69 2.93
CA THR A 33 -0.29 14.77 3.95
C THR A 33 0.73 13.68 3.71
N MET A 34 1.95 14.05 3.33
CA MET A 34 3.06 13.12 3.19
C MET A 34 3.88 13.07 4.48
N ARG A 35 4.32 11.86 4.83
CA ARG A 35 5.21 11.59 5.97
C ARG A 35 6.31 10.66 5.51
N GLU A 36 7.53 10.97 5.90
CA GLU A 36 8.74 10.21 5.54
C GLU A 36 9.38 9.61 6.79
N ASN A 37 10.03 8.47 6.61
CA ASN A 37 10.92 7.83 7.60
C ASN A 37 10.33 7.83 9.02
N GLN A 38 9.09 7.38 9.14
CA GLN A 38 8.35 7.42 10.39
C GLN A 38 8.81 6.30 11.32
N THR A 39 9.08 6.67 12.56
CA THR A 39 9.17 5.71 13.68
C THR A 39 7.81 5.08 13.96
N ARG A 40 7.76 3.98 14.73
CA ARG A 40 6.50 3.32 15.07
C ARG A 40 5.52 4.27 15.76
N LYS A 41 6.04 5.10 16.67
CA LYS A 41 5.26 6.09 17.43
C LYS A 41 4.70 7.18 16.52
N GLU A 42 5.50 7.68 15.59
CA GLU A 42 5.07 8.72 14.64
C GLU A 42 4.07 8.17 13.62
N LEU A 43 4.27 6.94 13.13
CA LEU A 43 3.33 6.29 12.23
C LEU A 43 1.96 6.13 12.89
N ARG A 44 1.90 5.67 14.15
CA ARG A 44 0.65 5.60 14.91
C ARG A 44 -0.04 6.96 14.98
N LYS A 45 0.69 8.02 15.38
CA LYS A 45 0.14 9.38 15.44
C LYS A 45 -0.35 9.88 14.09
N SER A 46 0.38 9.58 13.02
CA SER A 46 0.03 9.96 11.65
C SER A 46 -1.24 9.24 11.18
N VAL A 47 -1.40 7.96 11.51
CA VAL A 47 -2.63 7.20 11.24
C VAL A 47 -3.80 7.77 12.04
N ASP A 48 -3.62 8.00 13.34
CA ASP A 48 -4.66 8.59 14.19
C ASP A 48 -5.12 9.94 13.63
N ALA A 49 -4.17 10.84 13.30
CA ALA A 49 -4.46 12.15 12.72
C ALA A 49 -5.12 12.07 11.33
N PHE A 50 -4.64 11.17 10.47
CA PHE A 50 -5.25 10.93 9.16
C PHE A 50 -6.71 10.49 9.32
N THR A 51 -6.96 9.46 10.14
CA THR A 51 -8.31 8.94 10.32
C THR A 51 -9.24 9.94 10.96
N ALA A 52 -8.78 10.72 11.94
CA ALA A 52 -9.57 11.80 12.56
C ALA A 52 -9.91 12.96 11.61
N SER A 53 -9.16 13.11 10.50
CA SER A 53 -9.46 14.11 9.48
C SER A 53 -10.51 13.65 8.45
N LEU A 54 -10.86 12.35 8.45
CA LEU A 54 -11.85 11.81 7.54
C LEU A 54 -13.27 12.21 7.96
N THR A 55 -14.13 12.40 6.98
CA THR A 55 -15.57 12.56 7.18
C THR A 55 -16.30 11.40 6.53
N ASP A 56 -17.47 11.04 7.06
CA ASP A 56 -18.32 10.03 6.42
C ASP A 56 -18.59 10.39 4.94
N LYS A 57 -18.69 9.36 4.10
CA LYS A 57 -18.92 9.43 2.63
C LYS A 57 -17.81 10.14 1.84
N SER A 58 -16.61 10.28 2.42
CA SER A 58 -15.44 10.80 1.70
C SER A 58 -14.70 9.69 0.94
N VAL A 59 -13.76 10.09 0.08
CA VAL A 59 -12.75 9.20 -0.48
C VAL A 59 -11.49 9.35 0.36
N SER A 60 -11.09 8.30 1.05
CA SER A 60 -9.86 8.26 1.83
C SER A 60 -8.82 7.40 1.11
N LEU A 61 -7.56 7.86 1.08
CA LEU A 61 -6.48 7.15 0.42
C LEU A 61 -5.24 7.11 1.30
N PHE A 62 -4.74 5.91 1.56
CA PHE A 62 -3.44 5.68 2.19
C PHE A 62 -2.47 5.02 1.21
N PHE A 63 -1.39 5.71 0.89
CA PHE A 63 -0.28 5.17 0.11
C PHE A 63 0.89 4.85 1.04
N TYR A 64 1.45 3.65 0.92
CA TYR A 64 2.67 3.25 1.62
C TYR A 64 3.74 2.74 0.66
N ALA A 65 4.96 3.25 0.81
CA ALA A 65 6.15 2.69 0.18
C ALA A 65 7.23 2.45 1.25
N GLY A 66 7.86 1.27 1.23
CA GLY A 66 8.89 0.90 2.19
C GLY A 66 9.02 -0.61 2.41
N HIS A 67 9.63 -1.02 3.53
CA HIS A 67 9.65 -2.42 3.95
C HIS A 67 8.27 -2.82 4.49
N GLY A 68 7.81 -3.97 4.02
CA GLY A 68 6.56 -4.58 4.43
C GLY A 68 6.80 -6.04 4.77
N LEU A 69 6.10 -6.53 5.79
CA LEU A 69 6.19 -7.91 6.26
C LEU A 69 4.79 -8.50 6.33
N MET A 70 4.66 -9.81 6.13
CA MET A 70 3.42 -10.53 6.39
C MET A 70 3.65 -11.63 7.44
N VAL A 71 2.90 -11.58 8.54
CA VAL A 71 2.94 -12.61 9.61
C VAL A 71 1.50 -13.04 9.88
N ASN A 72 1.26 -14.35 9.86
CA ASN A 72 -0.08 -14.96 10.09
C ASN A 72 -1.21 -14.34 9.22
N GLY A 73 -0.91 -14.01 7.96
CA GLY A 73 -1.86 -13.41 7.02
C GLY A 73 -2.11 -11.92 7.23
N ILE A 74 -1.37 -11.27 8.12
CA ILE A 74 -1.50 -9.84 8.41
C ILE A 74 -0.29 -9.10 7.84
N ASN A 75 -0.55 -8.09 7.02
CA ASN A 75 0.49 -7.18 6.52
C ASN A 75 0.86 -6.15 7.60
N TYR A 76 2.15 -5.88 7.73
CA TYR A 76 2.74 -4.93 8.67
C TYR A 76 3.61 -3.92 7.93
N VAL A 77 3.42 -2.65 8.24
CA VAL A 77 4.34 -1.57 7.86
C VAL A 77 5.54 -1.68 8.80
N GLN A 78 6.76 -1.75 8.27
CA GLN A 78 7.97 -1.65 9.07
C GLN A 78 8.35 -0.17 9.26
N PRO A 79 8.32 0.35 10.49
CA PRO A 79 8.87 1.68 10.81
C PRO A 79 10.40 1.71 10.65
N VAL A 80 10.98 2.90 10.47
CA VAL A 80 12.45 3.01 10.28
C VAL A 80 13.28 2.69 11.54
N ASP A 81 12.65 2.75 12.72
CA ASP A 81 13.24 2.38 14.00
C ASP A 81 13.02 0.90 14.38
N ALA A 82 12.31 0.14 13.54
CA ALA A 82 12.05 -1.27 13.77
C ALA A 82 13.10 -2.16 13.09
N ASP A 83 13.59 -3.14 13.83
CA ASP A 83 14.57 -4.14 13.38
C ASP A 83 14.18 -5.53 13.92
N PRO A 84 13.00 -6.04 13.51
CA PRO A 84 12.50 -7.30 14.03
C PRO A 84 13.44 -8.46 13.67
N SER A 85 13.63 -9.39 14.62
CA SER A 85 14.45 -10.59 14.44
C SER A 85 13.63 -11.89 14.47
N SER A 86 12.34 -11.78 14.82
CA SER A 86 11.40 -12.89 14.90
C SER A 86 9.98 -12.46 14.48
N GLU A 87 9.08 -13.43 14.26
CA GLU A 87 7.66 -13.13 14.02
C GLU A 87 7.01 -12.40 15.20
N ALA A 88 7.41 -12.71 16.44
CA ALA A 88 6.92 -12.01 17.63
C ALA A 88 7.36 -10.54 17.62
N ASP A 89 8.62 -10.26 17.27
CA ASP A 89 9.13 -8.90 17.17
C ASP A 89 8.34 -8.08 16.13
N VAL A 90 7.94 -8.69 15.01
CA VAL A 90 7.09 -8.01 14.01
C VAL A 90 5.78 -7.52 14.63
N GLU A 91 5.13 -8.34 15.46
CA GLU A 91 3.86 -7.96 16.08
C GLU A 91 4.03 -6.80 17.08
N PHE A 92 5.17 -6.73 17.76
CA PHE A 92 5.47 -5.69 18.76
C PHE A 92 6.04 -4.41 18.14
N ASP A 93 6.94 -4.51 17.16
CA ASP A 93 7.75 -3.41 16.65
C ASP A 93 7.18 -2.81 15.37
N CYS A 94 6.43 -3.58 14.58
CA CYS A 94 5.83 -3.08 13.35
C CYS A 94 4.40 -2.56 13.58
N PHE A 95 3.84 -1.92 12.55
CA PHE A 95 2.48 -1.39 12.57
C PHE A 95 1.56 -2.27 11.71
N PRO A 96 0.53 -2.93 12.29
CA PRO A 96 -0.36 -3.79 11.53
C PRO A 96 -1.33 -3.00 10.65
N LEU A 97 -1.36 -3.30 9.35
CA LEU A 97 -2.22 -2.63 8.38
C LEU A 97 -3.72 -2.71 8.75
N ARG A 98 -4.14 -3.82 9.38
CA ARG A 98 -5.52 -4.00 9.88
C ARG A 98 -5.98 -2.88 10.83
N HIS A 99 -5.08 -2.26 11.60
CA HIS A 99 -5.46 -1.16 12.50
C HIS A 99 -5.82 0.11 11.72
N LEU A 100 -5.09 0.42 10.64
CA LEU A 100 -5.44 1.51 9.74
C LEU A 100 -6.81 1.25 9.09
N ILE A 101 -7.00 0.05 8.52
CA ILE A 101 -8.25 -0.33 7.85
C ILE A 101 -9.44 -0.20 8.79
N ALA A 102 -9.33 -0.71 10.02
CA ALA A 102 -10.39 -0.62 11.02
C ALA A 102 -10.78 0.83 11.33
N ARG A 103 -9.78 1.73 11.47
CA ARG A 103 -10.04 3.16 11.75
C ARG A 103 -10.60 3.92 10.56
N MET A 104 -10.19 3.57 9.33
CA MET A 104 -10.79 4.12 8.11
C MET A 104 -12.26 3.70 7.99
N GLU A 105 -12.58 2.44 8.27
CA GLU A 105 -13.96 1.95 8.24
C GLU A 105 -14.82 2.61 9.33
N GLU A 106 -14.29 2.76 10.55
CA GLU A 106 -15.00 3.39 11.67
C GLU A 106 -15.30 4.88 11.39
N THR A 107 -14.37 5.60 10.76
CA THR A 107 -14.51 7.05 10.54
C THR A 107 -15.16 7.41 9.20
N ASN A 108 -15.07 6.53 8.20
CA ASN A 108 -15.62 6.73 6.86
C ASN A 108 -16.53 5.56 6.40
N PRO A 109 -17.55 5.16 7.18
CA PRO A 109 -18.32 3.93 6.94
C PRO A 109 -19.16 3.97 5.65
N GLY A 110 -19.58 5.13 5.17
CA GLY A 110 -20.32 5.31 3.93
C GLY A 110 -19.45 5.63 2.71
N GLY A 111 -18.14 5.81 2.89
CA GLY A 111 -17.23 6.28 1.85
C GLY A 111 -16.48 5.17 1.10
N SER A 112 -15.45 5.60 0.37
CA SER A 112 -14.50 4.73 -0.32
C SER A 112 -13.12 4.84 0.35
N ASN A 113 -12.62 3.72 0.84
CA ASN A 113 -11.34 3.61 1.52
C ASN A 113 -10.35 2.88 0.60
N LEU A 114 -9.31 3.59 0.17
CA LEU A 114 -8.32 3.10 -0.78
C LEU A 114 -6.97 2.94 -0.07
N VAL A 115 -6.34 1.77 -0.19
CA VAL A 115 -4.99 1.54 0.29
C VAL A 115 -4.11 1.11 -0.88
N PHE A 116 -3.01 1.80 -1.12
CA PHE A 116 -1.99 1.43 -2.10
C PHE A 116 -0.72 1.02 -1.35
N TRP A 117 -0.29 -0.22 -1.55
CA TRP A 117 0.78 -0.88 -0.81
C TRP A 117 1.94 -1.23 -1.74
N ASP A 118 2.95 -0.35 -1.80
CA ASP A 118 4.21 -0.55 -2.52
C ASP A 118 5.31 -1.07 -1.58
N ALA A 119 5.13 -2.31 -1.13
CA ALA A 119 6.05 -2.99 -0.24
C ALA A 119 5.94 -4.51 -0.41
N CYS A 120 6.99 -5.22 0.00
CA CYS A 120 7.00 -6.68 0.00
C CYS A 120 5.87 -7.26 0.88
N ARG A 121 5.46 -8.49 0.55
CA ARG A 121 4.42 -9.26 1.28
C ARG A 121 4.92 -10.64 1.70
N ASN A 122 6.20 -10.75 2.01
CA ASN A 122 6.84 -11.99 2.43
C ASN A 122 7.00 -12.04 3.96
N ASN A 123 7.22 -13.27 4.46
CA ASN A 123 7.67 -13.51 5.83
C ASN A 123 9.15 -13.94 5.79
N PRO A 124 10.10 -13.10 6.22
CA PRO A 124 11.52 -13.44 6.17
C PRO A 124 11.96 -14.47 7.22
N TYR A 125 11.14 -14.72 8.26
CA TYR A 125 11.47 -15.66 9.34
C TYR A 125 10.96 -17.08 9.06
N ARG A 126 10.05 -17.24 8.10
CA ARG A 126 9.64 -18.56 7.61
C ARG A 126 10.67 -19.07 6.61
N SER A 127 11.69 -19.76 7.13
CA SER A 127 12.67 -20.48 6.31
C SER A 127 11.98 -21.43 5.31
N TRP A 128 12.67 -21.66 4.19
CA TRP A 128 12.40 -22.46 2.99
C TRP A 128 12.02 -23.94 3.20
N TYR A 129 11.28 -24.29 4.26
CA TYR A 129 10.82 -25.65 4.50
C TYR A 129 9.89 -26.08 3.36
N ARG A 130 10.44 -26.94 2.50
CA ARG A 130 9.76 -27.81 1.54
C ARG A 130 8.44 -28.29 2.13
N GLY A 131 7.36 -27.70 1.66
CA GLY A 131 6.00 -28.08 2.00
C GLY A 131 5.06 -27.30 1.12
N THR A 132 4.51 -27.99 0.12
CA THR A 132 3.32 -27.66 -0.64
C THR A 132 2.44 -26.60 0.05
N GLY A 133 2.26 -25.43 -0.60
CA GLY A 133 1.23 -24.45 -0.26
C GLY A 133 0.94 -24.33 1.23
N GLY A 134 1.80 -23.63 1.97
CA GLY A 134 1.38 -23.12 3.29
C GLY A 134 0.05 -22.39 3.12
N PRO A 135 -0.89 -22.51 4.09
CA PRO A 135 -2.21 -21.92 3.93
C PRO A 135 -2.03 -20.45 3.55
N VAL A 136 -2.66 -20.06 2.43
CA VAL A 136 -2.98 -18.66 2.20
C VAL A 136 -3.91 -18.34 3.36
N TYR A 137 -3.34 -17.87 4.48
CA TYR A 137 -4.13 -17.42 5.61
C TYR A 137 -5.06 -16.38 5.00
N ALA A 138 -6.33 -16.75 4.90
CA ALA A 138 -7.33 -15.95 4.25
C ALA A 138 -7.21 -14.56 4.87
N ALA A 139 -6.82 -13.59 4.03
CA ALA A 139 -6.89 -12.21 4.42
C ALA A 139 -8.28 -12.02 5.01
N ASN A 140 -8.37 -11.53 6.25
CA ASN A 140 -9.64 -11.01 6.74
C ASN A 140 -10.06 -9.99 5.69
N ASN A 141 -11.06 -10.34 4.86
CA ASN A 141 -11.41 -9.54 3.71
C ASN A 141 -11.63 -8.11 4.18
N PRO A 142 -11.04 -7.10 3.49
CA PRO A 142 -11.29 -5.71 3.84
C PRO A 142 -12.80 -5.46 3.93
N PRO A 143 -13.26 -4.65 4.89
CA PRO A 143 -14.67 -4.29 5.00
C PRO A 143 -15.22 -3.77 3.66
N VAL A 144 -16.53 -3.93 3.45
CA VAL A 144 -17.18 -3.39 2.24
C VAL A 144 -16.96 -1.88 2.21
N GLY A 145 -16.55 -1.34 1.05
CA GLY A 145 -16.12 0.05 0.92
C GLY A 145 -14.62 0.26 1.03
N THR A 146 -13.86 -0.79 1.36
CA THR A 146 -12.41 -0.77 1.38
C THR A 146 -11.83 -1.63 0.27
N ILE A 147 -10.83 -1.10 -0.44
CA ILE A 147 -10.02 -1.82 -1.40
C ILE A 147 -8.54 -1.60 -1.10
N ILE A 148 -7.76 -2.66 -1.24
CA ILE A 148 -6.31 -2.63 -1.09
C ILE A 148 -5.70 -3.06 -2.41
N VAL A 149 -4.82 -2.22 -2.96
CA VAL A 149 -4.04 -2.48 -4.16
C VAL A 149 -2.59 -2.70 -3.73
N TYR A 150 -2.12 -3.93 -3.89
CA TYR A 150 -0.75 -4.32 -3.58
C TYR A 150 0.11 -4.28 -4.84
N ALA A 151 1.36 -3.84 -4.69
CA ALA A 151 2.35 -3.83 -5.76
C ALA A 151 2.75 -5.22 -6.27
N THR A 152 2.49 -6.27 -5.48
CA THR A 152 2.80 -7.66 -5.84
C THR A 152 1.85 -8.64 -5.14
N GLU A 153 1.82 -9.87 -5.61
CA GLU A 153 1.07 -10.98 -5.03
C GLU A 153 1.48 -11.30 -3.58
N PRO A 154 0.60 -11.96 -2.80
CA PRO A 154 0.97 -12.50 -1.49
C PRO A 154 2.22 -13.39 -1.57
N ASN A 155 3.10 -13.30 -0.57
CA ASN A 155 4.36 -14.05 -0.49
C ASN A 155 5.39 -13.76 -1.60
N LYS A 156 5.22 -12.67 -2.35
CA LYS A 156 6.21 -12.19 -3.33
C LYS A 156 6.93 -10.92 -2.83
N LEU A 157 8.09 -10.67 -3.43
CA LEU A 157 8.86 -9.45 -3.24
C LEU A 157 8.42 -8.42 -4.30
N SER A 158 8.35 -7.16 -3.92
CA SER A 158 8.30 -6.06 -4.88
C SER A 158 9.73 -5.66 -5.27
N VAL A 159 9.92 -5.27 -6.53
CA VAL A 159 11.20 -4.88 -7.11
C VAL A 159 11.20 -3.37 -7.29
N ASP A 160 12.23 -2.72 -6.74
CA ASP A 160 12.41 -1.27 -6.81
C ASP A 160 12.76 -0.78 -8.23
N GLY A 161 13.34 -1.65 -9.07
CA GLY A 161 13.86 -1.27 -10.38
C GLY A 161 15.09 -0.34 -10.29
N ASN A 162 15.56 0.14 -11.45
CA ASN A 162 16.73 1.02 -11.54
C ASN A 162 16.37 2.50 -11.78
N GLY A 163 15.07 2.82 -11.78
CA GLY A 163 14.57 4.16 -12.04
C GLY A 163 14.56 5.05 -10.80
N ARG A 164 14.05 6.28 -10.98
CA ARG A 164 13.82 7.23 -9.87
C ARG A 164 12.78 6.71 -8.85
N ASN A 165 11.80 5.96 -9.34
CA ASN A 165 10.66 5.43 -8.60
C ASN A 165 10.66 3.89 -8.67
N GLY A 166 10.02 3.25 -7.70
CA GLY A 166 9.66 1.83 -7.69
C GLY A 166 8.86 1.42 -8.93
N LEU A 167 8.93 0.14 -9.32
CA LEU A 167 8.25 -0.34 -10.53
C LEU A 167 6.74 -0.09 -10.49
N PHE A 168 6.09 -0.47 -9.39
CA PHE A 168 4.65 -0.27 -9.22
C PHE A 168 4.30 1.22 -9.26
N THR A 169 4.97 2.04 -8.45
CA THR A 169 4.73 3.48 -8.44
C THR A 169 4.97 4.12 -9.81
N SER A 170 5.98 3.67 -10.55
CA SER A 170 6.29 4.19 -11.88
C SER A 170 5.18 3.95 -12.91
N GLU A 171 4.45 2.84 -12.84
CA GLU A 171 3.29 2.60 -13.68
C GLU A 171 2.02 3.26 -13.12
N LEU A 172 1.85 3.28 -11.79
CA LEU A 172 0.72 3.94 -11.13
C LEU A 172 0.62 5.41 -11.56
N ILE A 173 1.71 6.17 -11.47
CA ILE A 173 1.71 7.61 -11.79
C ILE A 173 1.55 7.91 -13.29
N LYS A 174 1.70 6.93 -14.18
CA LYS A 174 1.41 7.08 -15.62
C LYS A 174 -0.09 6.93 -15.92
N HIS A 175 -0.80 6.18 -15.10
CA HIS A 175 -2.17 5.75 -15.39
C HIS A 175 -3.22 6.31 -14.43
N ILE A 176 -2.83 6.80 -13.25
CA ILE A 176 -3.75 7.28 -12.22
C ILE A 176 -4.62 8.47 -12.66
N ASP A 177 -4.15 9.30 -13.57
CA ASP A 177 -4.87 10.45 -14.11
C ASP A 177 -5.62 10.15 -15.42
N THR A 178 -5.71 8.88 -15.82
CA THR A 178 -6.46 8.48 -17.02
C THR A 178 -7.95 8.81 -16.86
N PRO A 179 -8.56 9.58 -17.79
CA PRO A 179 -9.98 9.93 -17.71
C PRO A 179 -10.91 8.71 -17.75
N ASN A 180 -11.93 8.72 -16.89
CA ASN A 180 -13.02 7.76 -16.80
C ASN A 180 -12.57 6.29 -16.61
N GLN A 181 -11.38 6.09 -16.07
CA GLN A 181 -10.82 4.79 -15.77
C GLN A 181 -11.15 4.39 -14.34
N ASP A 182 -11.73 3.20 -14.16
CA ASP A 182 -11.98 2.67 -12.82
C ASP A 182 -10.73 2.03 -12.19
N ILE A 183 -10.80 1.75 -10.89
CA ILE A 183 -9.65 1.22 -10.16
C ILE A 183 -9.20 -0.17 -10.64
N THR A 184 -10.11 -1.00 -11.17
CA THR A 184 -9.76 -2.32 -11.70
C THR A 184 -9.00 -2.16 -13.01
N GLU A 185 -9.48 -1.27 -13.88
CA GLU A 185 -8.81 -0.91 -15.13
C GLU A 185 -7.43 -0.29 -14.88
N LEU A 186 -7.29 0.55 -13.85
CA LEU A 186 -6.00 1.09 -13.42
C LEU A 186 -5.00 -0.01 -13.08
N VAL A 187 -5.41 -0.98 -12.26
CA VAL A 187 -4.53 -2.08 -11.84
C VAL A 187 -4.15 -2.97 -13.02
N ASN A 188 -5.08 -3.23 -13.94
CA ASN A 188 -4.78 -3.98 -15.16
C ASN A 188 -3.76 -3.27 -16.05
N LYS A 189 -3.83 -1.92 -16.16
CA LYS A 189 -2.82 -1.16 -16.92
C LYS A 189 -1.46 -1.13 -16.24
N ILE A 190 -1.43 -1.07 -14.91
CA ILE A 190 -0.19 -1.21 -14.14
C ILE A 190 0.46 -2.56 -14.46
N ASP A 191 -0.32 -3.65 -14.42
CA ASP A 191 0.18 -4.99 -14.74
C ASP A 191 0.74 -5.08 -16.16
N GLN A 192 -0.04 -4.64 -17.15
CA GLN A 192 0.39 -4.60 -18.56
C GLN A 192 1.69 -3.80 -18.74
N GLY A 193 1.80 -2.62 -18.13
CA GLY A 193 3.02 -1.80 -18.21
C GLY A 193 4.25 -2.47 -17.59
N LEU A 194 4.06 -3.29 -16.54
CA LEU A 194 5.14 -4.09 -15.95
C LEU A 194 5.54 -5.25 -16.86
N GLU A 195 4.58 -5.97 -17.43
CA GLU A 195 4.82 -7.08 -18.36
C GLU A 195 5.55 -6.63 -19.63
N GLU A 196 5.15 -5.49 -20.22
CA GLU A 196 5.79 -4.89 -21.40
C GLU A 196 7.26 -4.54 -21.15
N ARG A 197 7.61 -4.23 -19.90
CA ARG A 197 8.97 -3.95 -19.45
C ARG A 197 9.74 -5.21 -19.03
N GLY A 198 9.13 -6.39 -19.16
CA GLY A 198 9.72 -7.69 -18.85
C GLY A 198 9.71 -8.05 -17.36
N PHE A 199 8.93 -7.34 -16.54
CA PHE A 199 8.83 -7.63 -15.10
C PHE A 199 7.65 -8.56 -14.82
N LYS A 200 7.88 -9.56 -13.96
CA LYS A 200 6.84 -10.47 -13.45
C LYS A 200 6.49 -10.12 -12.02
N GLN A 201 5.71 -9.06 -11.85
CA GLN A 201 5.27 -8.55 -10.56
C GLN A 201 3.80 -8.11 -10.67
N PRO A 202 2.86 -9.05 -10.83
CA PRO A 202 1.47 -8.69 -11.02
C PRO A 202 0.91 -8.03 -9.76
N PRO A 203 0.32 -6.82 -9.87
CA PRO A 203 -0.36 -6.19 -8.75
C PRO A 203 -1.59 -6.99 -8.34
N TYR A 204 -1.97 -6.90 -7.07
CA TYR A 204 -3.07 -7.70 -6.50
C TYR A 204 -4.09 -6.81 -5.80
N ILE A 205 -5.38 -7.11 -5.98
CA ILE A 205 -6.48 -6.39 -5.33
C ILE A 205 -7.13 -7.27 -4.27
N GLU A 206 -7.35 -6.71 -3.09
CA GLU A 206 -8.22 -7.28 -2.05
C GLU A 206 -9.36 -6.32 -1.70
N GLY A 207 -10.52 -6.87 -1.36
CA GLY A 207 -11.69 -6.10 -0.93
C GLY A 207 -12.57 -5.64 -2.09
N ARG A 208 -13.51 -4.74 -1.78
CA ARG A 208 -14.45 -4.17 -2.75
C ARG A 208 -14.98 -2.83 -2.28
N LEU A 209 -15.23 -1.93 -3.21
CA LEU A 209 -15.92 -0.67 -2.96
C LEU A 209 -17.45 -0.86 -3.05
N ARG A 210 -18.22 0.08 -2.48
CA ARG A 210 -19.69 0.10 -2.57
C ARG A 210 -20.19 0.51 -3.97
N GLY A 211 -19.33 1.11 -4.78
CA GLY A 211 -19.59 1.52 -6.15
C GLY A 211 -18.31 1.60 -6.95
N ARG A 212 -18.38 2.16 -8.16
CA ARG A 212 -17.18 2.43 -8.96
C ARG A 212 -16.46 3.66 -8.43
N PHE A 213 -15.14 3.60 -8.41
CA PHE A 213 -14.28 4.74 -8.12
C PHE A 213 -13.35 4.99 -9.31
N MET A 214 -13.23 6.25 -9.69
CA MET A 214 -12.38 6.75 -10.76
C MET A 214 -11.66 7.99 -10.22
N PHE A 215 -10.35 8.08 -10.45
CA PHE A 215 -9.55 9.22 -9.98
C PHE A 215 -9.82 10.49 -10.78
N ASN A 216 -10.10 10.35 -12.09
CA ASN A 216 -10.33 11.45 -13.01
C ASN A 216 -11.65 11.22 -13.76
N VAL A 217 -12.71 11.91 -13.36
CA VAL A 217 -14.02 11.84 -14.03
C VAL A 217 -14.16 13.04 -14.95
N THR A 218 -14.34 12.81 -16.24
CA THR A 218 -14.66 13.86 -17.21
C THR A 218 -16.09 13.70 -17.68
N THR A 219 -16.94 14.67 -17.37
CA THR A 219 -18.26 14.79 -17.97
C THR A 219 -18.09 15.20 -19.43
N LYS A 220 -18.53 14.33 -20.36
CA LYS A 220 -18.75 14.71 -21.76
C LYS A 220 -19.88 15.73 -21.87
#